data_AF-A0AAT9GN34-F1
#
_entry.id   AF-A0AAT9GN34-F1
#
_cell.length_a   1.000
_cell.length_b   1.000
_cell.length_c   1.000
_cell.angle_alpha   90.00
_cell.angle_beta   90.00
_cell.angle_gamma   90.00
#
_symmetry.space_group_name_H-M   'P 1'
#
loop_
_entity.id
_entity.type
_entity.pdbx_description
1 polymer ?
#
loop_
_entity_poly.entity_id
_entity_poly.type
_entity_poly.pdbx_seq_one_letter_code
_entity_poly.pdbx_strand_id
1 'polypeptide(L)'
;MKRINEFFLLSLIATVMIAVIVYTLYSVSYKIKTYVGLFFSFFVLIMMITMFLGALIYLFSPTNISLAEAIIINNASMLILLVYLFLNGKKLAKSSSFSSSHIITLSVLTVLNEILMGATFSLADFGIKFFSSLYTSVLTTLNSYWFFYPMMIEMLSLYLVDYLKRNAKKELFPLIGITTFPPTVFNFSQWIYSSIVISFVLSLLGIINSKNVWRYVYLITAISILTTLLLPIIFDIVIVIDMVLYYFYLLRHKSKVS
;
A
#
# COMPACT_ATOMS: atom_id res chain seq x y z
N MET A 1 16.38 -5.50 25.08
CA MET A 1 17.31 -5.93 24.01
C MET A 1 16.60 -6.77 22.94
N LYS A 2 15.87 -7.85 23.27
CA LYS A 2 15.18 -8.71 22.28
C LYS A 2 14.17 -7.97 21.37
N ARG A 3 13.26 -7.16 21.93
CA ARG A 3 12.29 -6.34 21.16
C ARG A 3 12.93 -5.30 20.23
N ILE A 4 14.08 -4.73 20.61
CA ILE A 4 14.77 -3.73 19.79
C ILE A 4 15.34 -4.39 18.53
N ASN A 5 15.88 -5.60 18.68
CA ASN A 5 16.38 -6.39 17.54
C ASN A 5 15.25 -6.84 16.61
N GLU A 6 14.09 -7.22 17.17
CA GLU A 6 12.90 -7.60 16.40
C GLU A 6 12.34 -6.41 15.60
N PHE A 7 12.17 -5.25 16.23
CA PHE A 7 11.74 -4.02 15.56
C PHE A 7 12.71 -3.59 14.44
N PHE A 8 14.02 -3.66 14.70
CA PHE A 8 15.04 -3.35 13.71
C PHE A 8 14.98 -4.30 12.51
N LEU A 9 14.79 -5.60 12.76
CA LEU A 9 14.65 -6.60 11.71
C LEU A 9 13.42 -6.33 10.84
N LEU A 10 12.25 -6.10 11.47
CA LEU A 10 11.02 -5.76 10.75
C LEU A 10 11.18 -4.48 9.92
N SER A 11 11.85 -3.47 10.48
CA SER A 11 12.15 -2.22 9.76
C SER A 11 13.03 -2.43 8.52
N LEU A 12 14.03 -3.32 8.62
CA LEU A 12 14.88 -3.67 7.49
C LEU A 12 14.09 -4.40 6.41
N ILE A 13 13.22 -5.35 6.80
CA ILE A 13 12.35 -6.05 5.85
C ILE A 13 11.41 -5.06 5.17
N ALA A 14 10.71 -4.20 5.92
CA ALA A 14 9.84 -3.16 5.36
C ALA A 14 10.58 -2.30 4.32
N THR A 15 11.80 -1.86 4.64
CA THR A 15 12.61 -1.02 3.73
C THR A 15 12.89 -1.72 2.40
N VAL A 16 13.24 -3.02 2.44
CA VAL A 16 13.45 -3.82 1.22
C VAL A 16 12.15 -3.93 0.42
N MET A 17 11.02 -4.15 1.09
CA MET A 17 9.72 -4.30 0.43
C MET A 17 9.25 -3.02 -0.24
N ILE A 18 9.34 -1.89 0.46
CA ILE A 18 9.10 -0.55 -0.06
C ILE A 18 9.97 -0.32 -1.31
N ALA A 19 11.26 -0.64 -1.26
CA ALA A 19 12.15 -0.46 -2.39
C ALA A 19 11.73 -1.31 -3.61
N VAL A 20 11.29 -2.55 -3.39
CA VAL A 20 10.78 -3.45 -4.44
C VAL A 20 9.48 -2.91 -5.05
N ILE A 21 8.53 -2.45 -4.24
CA ILE A 21 7.26 -1.87 -4.71
C ILE A 21 7.52 -0.58 -5.49
N VAL A 22 8.29 0.36 -4.92
CA VAL A 22 8.66 1.61 -5.60
C VAL A 22 9.35 1.31 -6.94
N TYR A 23 10.30 0.37 -6.98
CA TYR A 23 10.97 -0.02 -8.21
C TYR A 23 10.00 -0.64 -9.24
N THR A 24 9.06 -1.45 -8.77
CA THR A 24 8.04 -2.11 -9.62
C THR A 24 7.14 -1.06 -10.25
N LEU A 25 6.59 -0.13 -9.45
CA LEU A 25 5.72 0.95 -9.94
C LEU A 25 6.45 1.97 -10.79
N TYR A 26 7.71 2.28 -10.45
CA TYR A 26 8.59 3.07 -11.29
C TYR A 26 8.79 2.41 -12.66
N SER A 27 9.04 1.11 -12.68
CA SER A 27 9.26 0.35 -13.91
C SER A 27 8.00 0.33 -14.77
N VAL A 28 6.81 0.14 -14.18
CA VAL A 28 5.52 0.25 -14.89
C VAL A 28 5.34 1.65 -15.48
N SER A 29 5.70 2.68 -14.73
CA SER A 29 5.54 4.08 -15.14
C SER A 29 6.46 4.52 -16.27
N TYR A 30 7.68 3.96 -16.36
CA TYR A 30 8.74 4.54 -17.19
C TYR A 30 9.53 3.56 -18.08
N LYS A 31 9.58 2.27 -17.74
CA LYS A 31 10.43 1.29 -18.44
C LYS A 31 9.62 0.25 -19.22
N ILE A 32 8.50 -0.19 -18.65
CA ILE A 32 7.73 -1.32 -19.15
C ILE A 32 6.80 -0.83 -20.26
N LYS A 33 7.02 -1.36 -21.47
CA LYS A 33 6.18 -1.10 -22.66
C LYS A 33 5.45 -2.34 -23.18
N THR A 34 5.72 -3.50 -22.59
CA THR A 34 5.19 -4.78 -23.03
C THR A 34 4.33 -5.42 -21.95
N TYR A 35 3.36 -6.23 -22.35
CA TYR A 35 2.54 -7.01 -21.41
C TYR A 35 3.36 -8.04 -20.64
N VAL A 36 4.50 -8.50 -21.16
CA VAL A 36 5.43 -9.35 -20.40
C VAL A 36 5.97 -8.60 -19.19
N GLY A 37 6.43 -7.34 -19.35
CA GLY A 37 6.88 -6.55 -18.22
C GLY A 37 5.75 -6.24 -17.24
N LEU A 38 4.54 -5.96 -17.76
CA LEU A 38 3.36 -5.74 -16.92
C LEU A 38 3.02 -7.00 -16.11
N PHE A 39 3.09 -8.18 -16.73
CA PHE A 39 2.92 -9.46 -16.05
C PHE A 39 3.93 -9.61 -14.91
N PHE A 40 5.21 -9.28 -15.13
CA PHE A 40 6.21 -9.35 -14.05
C PHE A 40 5.90 -8.38 -12.91
N SER A 41 5.27 -7.24 -13.19
CA SER A 41 4.84 -6.31 -12.14
C SER A 41 3.69 -6.90 -11.30
N PHE A 42 2.72 -7.53 -11.96
CA PHE A 42 1.67 -8.30 -11.27
C PHE A 42 2.26 -9.47 -10.49
N PHE A 43 3.20 -10.21 -11.09
CA PHE A 43 3.86 -11.34 -10.47
C PHE A 43 4.53 -10.93 -9.16
N VAL A 44 5.34 -9.87 -9.16
CA VAL A 44 6.01 -9.39 -7.95
C VAL A 44 5.00 -9.03 -6.86
N LEU A 45 3.97 -8.24 -7.18
CA LEU A 45 2.96 -7.82 -6.20
C LEU A 45 2.12 -8.98 -5.66
N ILE A 46 1.75 -9.96 -6.50
CA ILE A 46 1.00 -11.14 -6.07
C ILE A 46 1.87 -12.05 -5.20
N MET A 47 3.15 -12.23 -5.57
CA MET A 47 4.08 -13.03 -4.77
C MET A 47 4.33 -12.41 -3.39
N MET A 48 4.37 -11.08 -3.29
CA MET A 48 4.46 -10.40 -2.00
C MET A 48 3.19 -10.62 -1.15
N ILE A 49 2.00 -10.57 -1.76
CA ILE A 49 0.73 -10.88 -1.09
C ILE A 49 0.74 -12.31 -0.55
N THR A 50 1.11 -13.30 -1.36
CA THR A 50 1.09 -14.71 -0.93
C THR A 50 2.10 -14.95 0.18
N MET A 51 3.27 -14.30 0.11
CA MET A 51 4.28 -14.32 1.18
C MET A 51 3.71 -13.82 2.51
N PHE A 52 3.00 -12.69 2.51
CA PHE A 52 2.37 -12.17 3.72
C PHE A 52 1.22 -13.04 4.23
N LEU A 53 0.39 -13.59 3.33
CA LEU A 53 -0.65 -14.54 3.73
C LEU A 53 -0.04 -15.78 4.40
N GLY A 54 1.04 -16.33 3.84
CA GLY A 54 1.79 -17.42 4.47
C GLY A 54 2.36 -17.03 5.84
N ALA A 55 2.93 -15.83 5.96
CA ALA A 55 3.45 -15.31 7.22
C ALA A 55 2.33 -15.15 8.28
N LEU A 56 1.17 -14.63 7.89
CA LEU A 56 0.00 -14.52 8.78
C LEU A 56 -0.46 -15.89 9.28
N ILE A 57 -0.59 -16.88 8.38
CA ILE A 57 -0.97 -18.26 8.76
C ILE A 57 -0.03 -18.82 9.82
N TYR A 58 1.29 -18.67 9.61
CA TYR A 58 2.29 -19.11 10.58
C TYR A 58 2.20 -18.34 11.91
N LEU A 59 2.08 -17.02 11.87
CA LEU A 59 2.04 -16.18 13.07
C LEU A 59 0.78 -16.38 13.91
N PHE A 60 -0.35 -16.75 13.29
CA PHE A 60 -1.57 -17.08 14.03
C PHE A 60 -1.49 -18.42 14.77
N SER A 61 -0.72 -19.39 14.26
CA SER A 61 -0.61 -20.73 14.86
C SER A 61 0.79 -21.31 14.66
N PRO A 62 1.82 -20.83 15.40
CA PRO A 62 3.23 -21.13 15.12
C PRO A 62 3.57 -22.61 15.37
N THR A 63 3.35 -23.43 14.34
CA THR A 63 3.53 -24.89 14.34
C THR A 63 4.26 -25.32 13.06
N ASN A 64 4.89 -26.49 13.09
CA ASN A 64 5.53 -27.06 11.88
C ASN A 64 4.52 -27.24 10.73
N ILE A 65 3.26 -27.51 11.05
CA ILE A 65 2.17 -27.64 10.07
C ILE A 65 1.90 -26.29 9.40
N SER A 66 1.66 -25.23 10.17
CA SER A 66 1.43 -23.88 9.62
C SER A 66 2.62 -23.36 8.79
N LEU A 67 3.85 -23.72 9.18
CA LEU A 67 5.05 -23.38 8.43
C LEU A 67 5.09 -24.11 7.08
N ALA A 68 4.74 -25.39 7.07
CA ALA A 68 4.63 -26.17 5.84
C ALA A 68 3.53 -25.62 4.93
N GLU A 69 2.36 -25.26 5.47
CA GLU A 69 1.27 -24.62 4.74
C GLU A 69 1.71 -23.30 4.11
N ALA A 70 2.40 -22.44 4.86
CA ALA A 70 2.94 -21.18 4.35
C ALA A 70 3.92 -21.39 3.18
N ILE A 71 4.83 -22.38 3.31
CA ILE A 71 5.78 -22.74 2.24
C ILE A 71 5.04 -23.25 1.01
N ILE A 72 4.02 -24.09 1.18
CA ILE A 72 3.22 -24.65 0.08
C ILE A 72 2.48 -23.54 -0.65
N ILE A 73 1.82 -22.62 0.06
CA ILE A 73 1.07 -21.50 -0.55
C ILE A 73 2.01 -20.62 -1.40
N ASN A 74 3.19 -20.30 -0.87
CA ASN A 74 4.18 -19.49 -1.59
C ASN A 74 4.71 -20.21 -2.83
N ASN A 75 5.08 -21.48 -2.71
CA ASN A 75 5.62 -22.24 -3.84
C ASN A 75 4.55 -22.55 -4.90
N ALA A 76 3.34 -22.89 -4.49
CA ALA A 76 2.23 -23.18 -5.40
C ALA A 76 1.81 -21.92 -6.19
N SER A 77 1.67 -20.77 -5.52
CA SER A 77 1.33 -19.51 -6.20
C SER A 77 2.40 -19.11 -7.23
N MET A 78 3.68 -19.26 -6.88
CA MET A 78 4.79 -19.04 -7.81
C MET A 78 4.70 -19.95 -9.04
N LEU A 79 4.51 -21.25 -8.82
CA LEU A 79 4.43 -22.24 -9.89
C LEU A 79 3.24 -21.96 -10.82
N ILE A 80 2.06 -21.66 -10.27
CA ILE A 80 0.86 -21.35 -11.07
C ILE A 80 1.12 -20.13 -11.98
N LEU A 81 1.71 -19.07 -11.43
CA LEU A 81 2.00 -17.86 -12.19
C LEU A 81 3.08 -18.09 -13.26
N LEU A 82 4.14 -18.84 -12.94
CA LEU A 82 5.19 -19.18 -13.90
C LEU A 82 4.66 -20.07 -15.02
N VAL A 83 3.86 -21.08 -14.71
CA VAL A 83 3.19 -21.92 -15.72
C VAL A 83 2.31 -21.07 -16.61
N TYR A 84 1.52 -20.16 -16.05
CA TYR A 84 0.71 -19.22 -16.83
C TYR A 84 1.57 -18.36 -17.78
N LEU A 85 2.70 -17.84 -17.30
CA LEU A 85 3.65 -17.07 -18.11
C LEU A 85 4.20 -17.91 -19.28
N PHE A 86 4.68 -19.13 -19.01
CA PHE A 86 5.26 -19.98 -20.04
C PHE A 86 4.24 -20.41 -21.10
N LEU A 87 2.99 -20.69 -20.69
CA LEU A 87 1.91 -21.02 -21.61
C LEU A 87 1.47 -19.84 -22.48
N ASN A 88 1.46 -18.62 -21.93
CA ASN A 88 0.93 -17.43 -22.61
C ASN A 88 1.98 -16.43 -23.10
N GLY A 89 3.27 -16.71 -22.92
CA GLY A 89 4.36 -15.75 -23.14
C GLY A 89 4.38 -15.16 -24.56
N LYS A 90 4.14 -15.98 -25.58
CA LYS A 90 4.06 -15.51 -26.98
C LYS A 90 2.90 -14.54 -27.23
N LYS A 91 1.77 -14.73 -26.52
CA LYS A 91 0.60 -13.84 -26.61
C LYS A 91 0.87 -12.53 -25.88
N LEU A 92 1.45 -12.60 -24.68
CA LEU A 92 1.84 -11.45 -23.88
C LEU A 92 2.93 -10.59 -24.54
N ALA A 93 3.77 -11.17 -25.41
CA ALA A 93 4.79 -10.41 -26.12
C ALA A 93 4.23 -9.53 -27.26
N LYS A 94 3.03 -9.83 -27.79
CA LYS A 94 2.48 -9.17 -28.98
C LYS A 94 1.60 -7.96 -28.69
N SER A 95 1.05 -7.83 -27.48
CA SER A 95 0.19 -6.70 -27.09
C SER A 95 1.00 -5.56 -26.47
N SER A 96 0.64 -4.31 -26.78
CA SER A 96 1.44 -3.13 -26.44
C SER A 96 0.68 -2.02 -25.70
N SER A 97 -0.62 -2.15 -25.43
CA SER A 97 -1.42 -1.10 -24.78
C SER A 97 -2.02 -1.54 -23.46
N PHE A 98 -1.76 -0.80 -22.38
CA PHE A 98 -2.33 -1.09 -21.07
C PHE A 98 -3.71 -0.44 -20.92
N SER A 99 -4.72 -1.23 -20.53
CA SER A 99 -6.03 -0.68 -20.20
C SER A 99 -6.05 -0.05 -18.80
N SER A 100 -7.01 0.84 -18.55
CA SER A 100 -7.22 1.41 -17.21
C SER A 100 -7.53 0.34 -16.16
N SER A 101 -8.11 -0.80 -16.56
CA SER A 101 -8.35 -1.95 -15.68
C SER A 101 -7.05 -2.52 -15.12
N HIS A 102 -5.99 -2.65 -15.92
CA HIS A 102 -4.71 -3.14 -15.41
C HIS A 102 -4.12 -2.21 -14.37
N ILE A 103 -4.27 -0.90 -14.58
CA ILE A 103 -3.71 0.14 -13.71
C ILE A 103 -4.44 0.17 -12.36
N ILE A 104 -5.77 0.08 -12.37
CA ILE A 104 -6.52 0.01 -11.11
C ILE A 104 -6.21 -1.28 -10.37
N THR A 105 -6.04 -2.42 -11.07
CA THR A 105 -5.64 -3.68 -10.41
C THR A 105 -4.25 -3.57 -9.78
N LEU A 106 -3.26 -2.99 -10.47
CA LEU A 106 -1.94 -2.73 -9.87
C LEU A 106 -2.02 -1.83 -8.64
N SER A 107 -2.86 -0.79 -8.70
CA SER A 107 -3.05 0.15 -7.59
C SER A 107 -3.65 -0.55 -6.37
N VAL A 108 -4.67 -1.38 -6.57
CA VAL A 108 -5.30 -2.19 -5.51
C VAL A 108 -4.30 -3.21 -4.95
N LEU A 109 -3.55 -3.91 -5.79
CA LEU A 109 -2.54 -4.87 -5.33
C LEU A 109 -1.43 -4.21 -4.53
N THR A 110 -1.05 -2.97 -4.87
CA THR A 110 -0.06 -2.22 -4.11
C THR A 110 -0.57 -1.92 -2.71
N VAL A 111 -1.76 -1.32 -2.58
CA VAL A 111 -2.34 -1.01 -1.26
C VAL A 111 -2.62 -2.28 -0.45
N LEU A 112 -3.02 -3.37 -1.12
CA LEU A 112 -3.24 -4.65 -0.45
C LEU A 112 -1.93 -5.24 0.13
N ASN A 113 -0.79 -5.07 -0.55
CA ASN A 113 0.50 -5.46 0.00
C ASN A 113 0.80 -4.71 1.31
N GLU A 114 0.54 -3.41 1.34
CA GLU A 114 0.77 -2.59 2.52
C GLU A 114 -0.17 -2.95 3.67
N ILE A 115 -1.46 -3.23 3.39
CA ILE A 115 -2.42 -3.71 4.40
C ILE A 115 -1.93 -5.04 4.98
N LEU A 116 -1.49 -5.98 4.14
CA LEU A 116 -1.01 -7.29 4.61
C LEU A 116 0.32 -7.18 5.36
N MET A 117 1.21 -6.27 4.96
CA MET A 117 2.42 -5.94 5.72
C MET A 117 2.06 -5.39 7.09
N GLY A 118 1.16 -4.41 7.14
CA GLY A 118 0.65 -3.82 8.36
C GLY A 118 0.07 -4.87 9.30
N ALA A 119 -0.72 -5.81 8.77
CA ALA A 119 -1.29 -6.91 9.54
C ALA A 119 -0.20 -7.84 10.08
N THR A 120 0.71 -8.29 9.21
CA THR A 120 1.76 -9.26 9.54
C THR A 120 2.72 -8.69 10.59
N PHE A 121 3.16 -7.45 10.42
CA PHE A 121 4.16 -6.84 11.31
C PHE A 121 3.54 -6.41 12.62
N SER A 122 2.28 -5.94 12.61
CA SER A 122 1.56 -5.67 13.85
C SER A 122 1.27 -6.94 14.63
N LEU A 123 0.97 -8.06 13.94
CA LEU A 123 0.81 -9.35 14.59
C LEU A 123 2.12 -9.85 15.19
N ALA A 124 3.24 -9.63 14.50
CA ALA A 124 4.57 -9.98 14.99
C ALA A 124 5.02 -9.13 16.20
N ASP A 125 4.72 -7.82 16.20
CA ASP A 125 5.16 -6.88 17.24
C ASP A 125 4.21 -6.87 18.46
N PHE A 126 2.90 -6.81 18.24
CA PHE A 126 1.90 -6.70 19.31
C PHE A 126 1.37 -8.06 19.79
N GLY A 127 1.43 -9.09 18.94
CA GLY A 127 0.96 -10.44 19.23
C GLY A 127 -0.53 -10.68 18.98
N ILE A 128 -0.92 -11.95 19.02
CA ILE A 128 -2.26 -12.46 18.63
C ILE A 128 -3.41 -11.83 19.42
N LYS A 129 -3.18 -11.33 20.65
CA LYS A 129 -4.24 -10.74 21.49
C LYS A 129 -4.96 -9.57 20.83
N PHE A 130 -4.27 -8.79 20.00
CA PHE A 130 -4.85 -7.66 19.27
C PHE A 130 -5.63 -8.08 18.00
N PHE A 131 -5.55 -9.36 17.63
CA PHE A 131 -6.20 -9.97 16.47
C PHE A 131 -7.29 -10.98 16.85
N SER A 132 -7.88 -10.82 18.03
CA SER A 132 -8.87 -11.75 18.60
C SER A 132 -10.22 -11.79 17.84
N SER A 133 -10.55 -10.75 17.09
CA SER A 133 -11.78 -10.65 16.30
C SER A 133 -11.48 -10.00 14.95
N LEU A 134 -12.38 -10.16 13.98
CA LEU A 134 -12.23 -9.52 12.67
C LEU A 134 -12.18 -7.99 12.78
N TYR A 135 -13.02 -7.40 13.64
CA TYR A 135 -13.04 -5.96 13.87
C TYR A 135 -11.73 -5.44 14.46
N THR A 136 -11.22 -6.09 15.51
CA THR A 136 -9.95 -5.68 16.15
C THR A 136 -8.75 -5.93 15.25
N SER A 137 -8.78 -6.97 14.43
CA SER A 137 -7.74 -7.25 13.43
C SER A 137 -7.66 -6.15 12.37
N VAL A 138 -8.82 -5.73 11.84
CA VAL A 138 -8.90 -4.65 10.84
C VAL A 138 -8.40 -3.34 11.44
N LEU A 139 -8.88 -2.96 12.63
CA LEU A 139 -8.43 -1.74 13.29
C LEU A 139 -6.93 -1.78 13.60
N THR A 140 -6.42 -2.88 14.14
CA THR A 140 -4.99 -3.00 14.47
C THR A 140 -4.12 -2.92 13.23
N THR A 141 -4.57 -3.49 12.11
CA THR A 141 -3.87 -3.45 10.83
C THR A 141 -3.83 -2.05 10.24
N LEU A 142 -5.00 -1.43 10.08
CA LEU A 142 -5.13 -0.14 9.40
C LEU A 142 -4.64 1.03 10.25
N ASN A 143 -4.64 0.89 11.59
CA ASN A 143 -4.13 1.92 12.51
C ASN A 143 -2.69 1.65 12.95
N SER A 144 -1.96 0.85 12.20
CA SER A 144 -0.56 0.56 12.48
C SER A 144 0.38 1.53 11.80
N TYR A 145 1.46 1.90 12.49
CA TYR A 145 2.59 2.57 11.88
C TYR A 145 3.27 1.69 10.81
N TRP A 146 3.13 0.36 10.89
CA TRP A 146 3.59 -0.59 9.86
C TRP A 146 2.78 -0.55 8.56
N PHE A 147 1.61 0.10 8.57
CA PHE A 147 0.81 0.35 7.37
C PHE A 147 1.09 1.77 6.84
N PHE A 148 0.93 2.79 7.68
CA PHE A 148 0.96 4.19 7.21
C PHE A 148 2.35 4.67 6.77
N TYR A 149 3.42 4.33 7.49
CA TYR A 149 4.74 4.89 7.17
C TYR A 149 5.39 4.25 5.94
N PRO A 150 5.35 2.93 5.76
CA PRO A 150 5.76 2.33 4.50
C PRO A 150 5.00 2.92 3.31
N MET A 151 3.67 3.00 3.42
CA MET A 151 2.81 3.59 2.40
C MET A 151 3.18 5.05 2.08
N MET A 152 3.38 5.88 3.11
CA MET A 152 3.82 7.27 2.96
C MET A 152 5.16 7.36 2.22
N ILE A 153 6.15 6.53 2.57
CA ILE A 153 7.47 6.52 1.94
C ILE A 153 7.37 6.11 0.47
N GLU A 154 6.53 5.12 0.13
CA GLU A 154 6.31 4.72 -1.26
C GLU A 154 5.71 5.85 -2.10
N MET A 155 4.64 6.45 -1.59
CA MET A 155 3.95 7.56 -2.25
C MET A 155 4.91 8.74 -2.45
N LEU A 156 5.68 9.10 -1.42
CA LEU A 156 6.69 10.16 -1.47
C LEU A 156 7.80 9.83 -2.46
N SER A 157 8.31 8.60 -2.47
CA SER A 157 9.39 8.18 -3.37
C SER A 157 8.98 8.31 -4.84
N LEU A 158 7.77 7.85 -5.18
CA LEU A 158 7.23 7.98 -6.53
C LEU A 158 6.93 9.43 -6.90
N TYR A 159 6.43 10.23 -5.94
CA TYR A 159 6.24 11.66 -6.13
C TYR A 159 7.56 12.38 -6.42
N LEU A 160 8.62 12.06 -5.67
CA LEU A 160 9.95 12.65 -5.86
C LEU A 160 10.53 12.28 -7.23
N VAL A 161 10.37 11.03 -7.67
CA VAL A 161 10.75 10.63 -9.04
C VAL A 161 10.02 11.48 -10.09
N ASP A 162 8.72 11.71 -9.90
CA ASP A 162 7.93 12.55 -10.81
C ASP A 162 8.34 14.01 -10.77
N TYR A 163 8.70 14.50 -9.58
CA TYR A 163 9.18 15.85 -9.37
C TYR A 163 10.51 16.08 -10.11
N LEU A 164 11.46 15.16 -9.96
CA LEU A 164 12.75 15.19 -10.67
C LEU A 164 12.57 15.13 -12.19
N LYS A 165 11.55 14.40 -12.67
CA LYS A 165 11.18 14.33 -14.10
C LYS A 165 10.27 15.46 -14.56
N ARG A 166 10.01 16.49 -13.73
CA ARG A 166 9.14 17.65 -14.00
C ARG A 166 7.69 17.29 -14.38
N ASN A 167 7.21 16.14 -13.91
CA ASN A 167 5.86 15.62 -14.16
C ASN A 167 5.01 15.53 -12.88
N ALA A 168 5.54 15.94 -11.73
CA ALA A 168 4.81 15.89 -10.46
C ALA A 168 3.52 16.71 -10.50
N LYS A 169 2.43 16.07 -10.05
CA LYS A 169 1.13 16.71 -9.91
C LYS A 169 1.00 17.24 -8.49
N LYS A 170 0.99 18.57 -8.36
CA LYS A 170 0.87 19.25 -7.06
C LYS A 170 -0.34 18.79 -6.25
N GLU A 171 -1.42 18.42 -6.94
CA GLU A 171 -2.66 17.90 -6.35
C GLU A 171 -2.46 16.64 -5.51
N LEU A 172 -1.40 15.84 -5.73
CA LEU A 172 -1.15 14.59 -5.02
C LEU A 172 -0.38 14.76 -3.70
N PHE A 173 0.35 15.87 -3.56
CA PHE A 173 1.26 16.08 -2.43
C PHE A 173 0.54 16.13 -1.07
N PRO A 174 -0.63 16.77 -0.92
CA PRO A 174 -1.32 16.83 0.37
C PRO A 174 -1.68 15.47 0.93
N LEU A 175 -2.04 14.50 0.09
CA LEU A 175 -2.35 13.14 0.54
C LEU A 175 -1.14 12.44 1.18
N ILE A 176 0.07 12.68 0.69
CA ILE A 176 1.32 12.18 1.30
C ILE A 176 1.49 12.74 2.72
N GLY A 177 1.16 14.02 2.90
CA GLY A 177 1.18 14.64 4.23
C GLY A 177 0.14 14.02 5.16
N ILE A 178 -1.07 13.74 4.68
CA ILE A 178 -2.14 13.12 5.47
C ILE A 178 -1.72 11.71 5.93
N THR A 179 -1.06 10.93 5.06
CA THR A 179 -0.52 9.62 5.42
C THR A 179 0.72 9.68 6.31
N THR A 180 1.38 10.84 6.40
CA THR A 180 2.47 11.08 7.37
C THR A 180 1.94 11.34 8.78
N PHE A 181 0.78 12.01 8.90
CA PHE A 181 0.16 12.38 10.17
C PHE A 181 -1.24 11.77 10.35
N PRO A 182 -1.38 10.43 10.27
CA PRO A 182 -2.65 9.78 10.49
C PRO A 182 -3.08 9.91 11.96
N PRO A 183 -4.29 10.39 12.24
CA PRO A 183 -4.77 10.58 13.62
C PRO A 183 -4.92 9.28 14.41
N THR A 184 -4.91 8.13 13.76
CA THR A 184 -5.22 6.82 14.36
C THR A 184 -4.00 6.00 14.79
N VAL A 185 -2.78 6.37 14.34
CA VAL A 185 -1.59 5.52 14.55
C VAL A 185 -1.10 5.45 15.99
N PHE A 186 -1.19 6.56 16.74
CA PHE A 186 -0.78 6.58 18.14
C PHE A 186 -1.91 7.02 19.06
N ASN A 187 -2.10 6.28 20.16
CA ASN A 187 -3.20 6.47 21.09
C ASN A 187 -2.87 7.44 22.24
N PHE A 188 -2.16 8.53 21.96
CA PHE A 188 -1.93 9.58 22.95
C PHE A 188 -2.49 10.92 22.46
N SER A 189 -3.04 11.69 23.38
CA SER A 189 -3.84 12.88 23.07
C SER A 189 -3.09 13.89 22.22
N GLN A 190 -1.80 14.11 22.51
CA GLN A 190 -0.98 15.06 21.74
C GLN A 190 -0.89 14.66 20.27
N TRP A 191 -0.74 13.37 19.94
CA TRP A 191 -0.73 12.90 18.55
C TRP A 191 -2.08 13.05 17.90
N ILE A 192 -3.14 12.55 18.54
CA ILE A 192 -4.49 12.57 17.96
C ILE A 192 -4.88 14.00 17.59
N TYR A 193 -4.77 14.95 18.52
CA TYR A 193 -5.18 16.33 18.26
C TYR A 193 -4.27 17.04 17.24
N SER A 194 -2.95 16.86 17.32
CA SER A 194 -2.04 17.50 16.36
C SER A 194 -2.21 16.92 14.95
N SER A 195 -2.32 15.60 14.82
CA SER A 195 -2.54 14.90 13.55
C SER A 195 -3.89 15.25 12.92
N ILE A 196 -4.96 15.39 13.70
CA ILE A 196 -6.26 15.88 13.19
C ILE A 196 -6.10 17.27 12.58
N VAL A 197 -5.48 18.20 13.32
CA VAL A 197 -5.31 19.59 12.85
C VAL A 197 -4.43 19.64 11.59
N ILE A 198 -3.28 18.96 11.60
CA ILE A 198 -2.35 18.93 10.47
C ILE A 198 -3.02 18.31 9.23
N SER A 199 -3.64 17.14 9.38
CA SER A 199 -4.28 16.44 8.27
C SER A 199 -5.52 17.18 7.74
N PHE A 200 -6.23 17.90 8.59
CA PHE A 200 -7.33 18.77 8.16
C PHE A 200 -6.81 19.96 7.34
N VAL A 201 -5.75 20.64 7.80
CA VAL A 201 -5.10 21.73 7.04
C VAL A 201 -4.56 21.21 5.70
N LEU A 202 -3.94 20.04 5.67
CA LEU A 202 -3.48 19.41 4.43
C LEU A 202 -4.65 19.07 3.50
N SER A 203 -5.77 18.56 4.02
CA SER A 203 -6.98 18.36 3.23
C SER A 203 -7.49 19.66 2.62
N LEU A 204 -7.52 20.76 3.40
CA LEU A 204 -7.89 22.09 2.88
C LEU A 204 -6.94 22.57 1.78
N LEU A 205 -5.63 22.40 1.96
CA LEU A 205 -4.63 22.69 0.92
C LEU A 205 -4.87 21.84 -0.33
N GLY A 206 -5.25 20.57 -0.16
CA GLY A 206 -5.68 19.68 -1.23
C GLY A 206 -6.90 20.22 -1.98
N ILE A 207 -7.94 20.64 -1.27
CA ILE A 207 -9.17 21.22 -1.85
C ILE A 207 -8.86 22.47 -2.68
N ILE A 208 -8.00 23.36 -2.17
CA ILE A 208 -7.64 24.62 -2.83
C ILE A 208 -6.79 24.37 -4.08
N ASN A 209 -5.84 23.44 -4.00
CA ASN A 209 -4.86 23.20 -5.06
C ASN A 209 -5.33 22.20 -6.12
N SER A 210 -6.45 21.51 -5.90
CA SER A 210 -6.94 20.46 -6.82
C SER A 210 -8.22 20.83 -7.56
N LYS A 211 -8.40 20.21 -8.73
CA LYS A 211 -9.63 20.30 -9.54
C LYS A 211 -10.30 18.93 -9.70
N ASN A 212 -11.57 18.95 -10.13
CA ASN A 212 -12.35 17.76 -10.47
C ASN A 212 -12.42 16.74 -9.32
N VAL A 213 -12.13 15.47 -9.60
CA VAL A 213 -12.24 14.34 -8.67
C VAL A 213 -11.41 14.55 -7.41
N TRP A 214 -10.20 15.09 -7.51
CA TRP A 214 -9.31 15.29 -6.37
C TRP A 214 -9.85 16.27 -5.33
N ARG A 215 -10.63 17.26 -5.76
CA ARG A 215 -11.30 18.18 -4.83
C ARG A 215 -12.33 17.45 -3.96
N TYR A 216 -13.06 16.51 -4.55
CA TYR A 216 -14.03 15.69 -3.81
C TYR A 216 -13.35 14.67 -2.91
N VAL A 217 -12.24 14.08 -3.35
CA VAL A 217 -11.39 13.22 -2.52
C VAL A 217 -11.02 13.95 -1.24
N TYR A 218 -10.37 15.11 -1.34
CA TYR A 218 -9.96 15.87 -0.16
C TYR A 218 -11.11 16.40 0.71
N LEU A 219 -12.29 16.67 0.14
CA LEU A 219 -13.48 17.00 0.92
C LEU A 219 -13.94 15.80 1.77
N ILE A 220 -13.98 14.61 1.18
CA ILE A 220 -14.35 13.38 1.90
C ILE A 220 -13.30 13.05 2.97
N THR A 221 -12.01 13.19 2.65
CA THR A 221 -10.92 13.01 3.63
C THR A 221 -11.02 14.02 4.79
N ALA A 222 -11.34 15.29 4.52
CA ALA A 222 -11.52 16.29 5.58
C ALA A 222 -12.66 15.92 6.54
N ILE A 223 -13.79 15.46 5.99
CA ILE A 223 -14.93 15.01 6.79
C ILE A 223 -14.55 13.75 7.60
N SER A 224 -13.85 12.79 6.99
CA SER A 224 -13.47 11.55 7.67
C SER A 224 -12.48 11.78 8.84
N ILE A 225 -11.56 12.73 8.69
CA ILE A 225 -10.63 13.18 9.75
C ILE A 225 -11.40 13.76 10.96
N LEU A 226 -12.48 14.52 10.74
CA LEU A 226 -13.28 15.04 11.85
C LEU A 226 -14.06 13.94 12.54
N THR A 227 -14.51 12.92 11.80
CA THR A 227 -15.24 11.78 12.38
C THR A 227 -14.35 10.80 13.14
N THR A 228 -13.02 10.90 13.05
CA THR A 228 -12.09 9.94 13.66
C THR A 228 -12.23 9.88 15.19
N LEU A 229 -12.62 10.98 15.84
CA LEU A 229 -12.87 11.00 17.29
C LEU A 229 -14.05 10.13 17.74
N LEU A 230 -14.98 9.82 16.82
CA LEU A 230 -16.16 9.01 17.09
C LEU A 230 -16.02 7.61 16.49
N LEU A 231 -15.62 7.54 15.23
CA LEU A 231 -15.56 6.31 14.43
C LEU A 231 -14.28 6.31 13.56
N PRO A 232 -13.14 5.83 14.11
CA PRO A 232 -11.86 5.77 13.39
C PRO A 232 -11.94 5.03 12.05
N ILE A 233 -12.76 3.98 12.00
CA ILE A 233 -12.92 3.12 10.82
C ILE A 233 -13.36 3.88 9.55
N ILE A 234 -14.07 5.00 9.71
CA ILE A 234 -14.48 5.83 8.57
C ILE A 234 -13.25 6.47 7.91
N PHE A 235 -12.32 6.98 8.71
CA PHE A 235 -11.05 7.50 8.23
C PHE A 235 -10.23 6.41 7.55
N ASP A 236 -10.14 5.23 8.18
CA ASP A 236 -9.35 4.10 7.68
C ASP A 236 -9.81 3.62 6.30
N ILE A 237 -11.12 3.53 6.08
CA ILE A 237 -11.69 3.13 4.77
C ILE A 237 -11.43 4.22 3.73
N VAL A 238 -11.67 5.48 4.08
CA VAL A 238 -11.48 6.60 3.15
C VAL A 238 -10.02 6.70 2.73
N ILE A 239 -9.07 6.63 3.66
CA ILE A 239 -7.65 6.80 3.32
C ILE A 239 -7.13 5.64 2.46
N VAL A 240 -7.61 4.39 2.69
CA VAL A 240 -7.29 3.24 1.82
C VAL A 240 -7.77 3.48 0.39
N ILE A 241 -9.00 3.98 0.23
CA ILE A 241 -9.54 4.31 -1.10
C ILE A 241 -8.71 5.43 -1.76
N ASP A 242 -8.35 6.46 -0.99
CA ASP A 242 -7.56 7.59 -1.47
C ASP A 242 -6.15 7.14 -1.93
N MET A 243 -5.52 6.20 -1.22
CA MET A 243 -4.25 5.59 -1.61
C MET A 243 -4.37 4.80 -2.93
N VAL A 244 -5.45 4.04 -3.12
CA VAL A 244 -5.71 3.36 -4.41
C VAL A 244 -5.88 4.37 -5.54
N LEU A 245 -6.65 5.45 -5.30
CA LEU A 245 -6.84 6.53 -6.27
C LEU A 245 -5.55 7.28 -6.59
N TYR A 246 -4.68 7.48 -5.60
CA TYR A 246 -3.35 8.06 -5.77
C TYR A 246 -2.53 7.27 -6.77
N TYR A 247 -2.39 5.96 -6.55
CA TYR A 247 -1.65 5.10 -7.46
C TYR A 247 -2.29 5.02 -8.84
N PHE A 248 -3.61 4.91 -8.91
CA PHE A 248 -4.31 4.86 -10.18
C PHE A 248 -4.06 6.12 -11.00
N TYR A 249 -4.16 7.29 -10.38
CA TYR A 249 -3.96 8.57 -11.06
C TYR A 249 -2.50 8.76 -11.49
N LEU A 250 -1.54 8.40 -10.63
CA LEU A 250 -0.11 8.50 -10.92
C LEU A 250 0.30 7.61 -12.11
N LEU A 251 -0.21 6.37 -12.16
CA LEU A 251 0.11 5.40 -13.21
C LEU A 251 -0.66 5.66 -14.51
N ARG A 252 -1.95 6.01 -14.44
CA ARG A 252 -2.83 6.20 -15.62
C ARG A 252 -2.36 7.31 -16.54
N HIS A 253 -1.82 8.39 -15.99
CA HIS A 253 -1.35 9.49 -16.81
C HIS A 253 -0.17 9.07 -17.71
N LYS A 254 0.60 8.05 -17.31
CA LYS A 254 1.85 7.67 -17.96
C LYS A 254 1.70 6.55 -18.97
N SER A 255 0.69 5.69 -18.83
CA SER A 255 0.35 4.69 -19.85
C SER A 255 -0.13 5.28 -21.18
N LYS A 256 -0.32 6.61 -21.25
CA LYS A 256 -0.73 7.36 -22.44
C LYS A 256 0.37 8.20 -23.07
N VAL A 257 1.54 8.31 -22.44
CA VAL A 257 2.66 9.06 -23.02
C VAL A 257 3.50 8.07 -23.82
N SER A 258 3.23 8.08 -25.13
CA SER A 258 3.87 7.37 -26.24
C SER A 258 5.40 7.27 -26.16
#